data_AF-A0A6L2KMU3-F1
#
_entry.id   AF-A0A6L2KMU3-F1
#
_cell.length_a   1.000
_cell.length_b   1.000
_cell.length_c   1.000
_cell.angle_alpha   90.00
_cell.angle_beta   90.00
_cell.angle_gamma   90.00
#
_symmetry.space_group_name_H-M   'P 1'
#
loop_
_entity.id
_entity.type
_entity.pdbx_description
1 polymer ?
#
loop_
_entity_poly.entity_id
_entity_poly.type
_entity_poly.pdbx_seq_one_letter_code
_entity_poly.pdbx_strand_id
1 'polypeptide(L)'
;MQEELNWFERLEVWELIRRLDKVMVITLKWTYKVKLDEIGIIGYKEFSRVCRSQEHGRYQMDVKTAFLNGNLREEVYVSQSDGFVDPDNPNHVYKIKKALYGLKQAPCTRYDMLSSFLISQYFSKGSVDPILFIRRNGNDLLLVQIYVDDIIFAASTPELCDLFTKIMCLKFKMSMMGKISFFLGLQISQSHRGIFINQSKYALKSLKKYSFESCDLVDTPMVEKSKLDKDKEGKAVDPSHYRGMIGILLYQSASRPDLQIAICMILLLLTAFVDADHAGCQDTHRRTSGSMQIMGDRLISWSSKRERTEFLINKLGMRSFTPETLQQLTDEVDE
;
A
#
# COMPACT_ATOMS: atom_id res chain seq x y z
N MET A 1 -26.17 11.43 14.77
CA MET A 1 -26.11 9.95 14.80
C MET A 1 -27.47 9.35 14.44
N GLN A 2 -28.58 9.72 15.12
CA GLN A 2 -29.92 9.27 14.72
C GLN A 2 -30.26 9.55 13.24
N GLU A 3 -29.92 10.73 12.72
CA GLU A 3 -30.15 11.07 11.31
C GLU A 3 -29.38 10.15 10.34
N GLU A 4 -28.17 9.72 10.70
CA GLU A 4 -27.36 8.78 9.92
C GLU A 4 -27.97 7.37 9.95
N LEU A 5 -28.48 6.92 11.10
CA LEU A 5 -29.17 5.64 11.22
C LEU A 5 -30.46 5.63 10.37
N ASN A 6 -31.25 6.69 10.44
CA ASN A 6 -32.44 6.86 9.58
C ASN A 6 -32.06 6.89 8.10
N TRP A 7 -30.90 7.45 7.76
CA TRP A 7 -30.38 7.44 6.39
C TRP A 7 -29.97 6.03 5.94
N PHE A 8 -29.39 5.21 6.83
CA PHE A 8 -29.07 3.81 6.55
C PHE A 8 -30.32 2.95 6.33
N GLU A 9 -31.38 3.19 7.10
CA GLU A 9 -32.68 2.54 6.89
C GLU A 9 -33.28 2.89 5.53
N ARG A 10 -33.30 4.18 5.17
CA ARG A 10 -33.79 4.65 3.86
C ARG A 10 -33.01 4.06 2.69
N LEU A 11 -31.74 3.75 2.88
CA LEU A 11 -30.89 3.12 1.88
C LEU A 11 -30.88 1.59 1.94
N GLU A 12 -31.67 0.98 2.84
CA GLU A 12 -31.73 -0.47 3.04
C GLU A 12 -30.34 -1.08 3.28
N VAL A 13 -29.48 -0.34 4.01
CA VAL A 13 -28.11 -0.79 4.32
C VAL A 13 -28.14 -2.03 5.19
N TRP A 14 -29.11 -2.10 6.10
CA TRP A 14 -29.35 -3.21 6.99
C TRP A 14 -30.84 -3.40 7.21
N GLU A 15 -31.18 -4.52 7.83
CA GLU A 15 -32.53 -4.83 8.29
C GLU A 15 -32.46 -5.32 9.73
N LEU A 16 -33.38 -4.83 10.58
CA LEU A 16 -33.48 -5.29 11.95
C LEU A 16 -34.19 -6.64 11.98
N ILE A 17 -33.50 -7.67 12.46
CA ILE A 17 -34.04 -9.03 12.51
C ILE A 17 -33.90 -9.63 13.91
N ARG A 18 -34.76 -10.61 14.21
CA ARG A 18 -34.64 -11.37 15.44
C ARG A 18 -33.31 -12.10 15.44
N ARG A 19 -32.58 -12.02 16.56
CA ARG A 19 -31.33 -12.75 16.73
C ARG A 19 -31.58 -14.25 16.59
N LEU A 20 -30.92 -14.87 15.62
CA LEU A 20 -30.93 -16.32 15.42
C LEU A 20 -29.87 -16.97 16.33
N ASP A 21 -30.16 -18.17 16.81
CA ASP A 21 -29.21 -18.93 17.61
C ASP A 21 -28.05 -19.42 16.74
N LYS A 22 -26.82 -19.31 17.28
CA LYS A 22 -25.52 -19.70 16.66
C LYS A 22 -24.92 -18.74 15.62
N VAL A 23 -25.42 -17.51 15.49
CA VAL A 23 -24.83 -16.56 14.54
C VAL A 23 -23.80 -15.65 15.21
N MET A 24 -22.67 -15.43 14.54
CA MET A 24 -21.63 -14.51 15.01
C MET A 24 -22.13 -13.07 14.83
N VAL A 25 -22.29 -12.36 15.94
CA VAL A 25 -22.70 -10.95 15.96
C VAL A 25 -21.47 -10.09 16.23
N ILE A 26 -21.19 -9.14 15.34
CA ILE A 26 -20.10 -8.19 15.50
C ILE A 26 -20.60 -7.01 16.32
N THR A 27 -19.93 -6.73 17.44
CA THR A 27 -20.16 -5.49 18.19
C THR A 27 -19.37 -4.36 17.53
N LEU A 28 -20.08 -3.37 16.97
CA LEU A 28 -19.44 -2.19 16.39
C LEU A 28 -19.32 -1.10 17.45
N LYS A 29 -18.12 -0.57 17.61
CA LYS A 29 -17.89 0.68 18.35
C LYS A 29 -18.05 1.85 17.40
N TRP A 30 -19.14 2.61 17.54
CA TRP A 30 -19.40 3.75 16.70
C TRP A 30 -18.57 4.95 17.14
N THR A 31 -17.67 5.40 16.28
CA THR A 31 -16.89 6.62 16.51
C THR A 31 -17.38 7.71 15.59
N TYR A 32 -18.07 8.71 16.16
CA TYR A 32 -18.39 9.93 15.43
C TYR A 32 -17.18 10.85 15.48
N LYS A 33 -16.49 11.02 14.35
CA LYS A 33 -15.37 11.94 14.21
C LYS A 33 -15.78 13.05 13.25
N VAL A 34 -15.77 14.29 13.73
CA VAL A 34 -15.84 15.46 12.83
C VAL A 34 -14.57 15.43 11.99
N LYS A 35 -14.72 15.22 10.68
CA LYS A 35 -13.59 15.25 9.74
C LYS A 35 -13.06 16.68 9.68
N LEU A 36 -11.95 16.92 10.37
CA LEU A 36 -10.96 17.89 9.93
C LEU A 36 -10.02 17.16 8.97
N ASP A 37 -9.81 17.73 7.79
CA ASP A 37 -9.09 17.11 6.68
C ASP A 37 -7.67 16.67 7.09
N GLU A 38 -7.52 15.40 7.44
CA GLU A 38 -6.24 14.78 7.77
C GLU A 38 -6.00 13.52 6.93
N ILE A 39 -5.28 13.76 5.85
CA ILE A 39 -4.33 12.94 5.07
C ILE A 39 -4.16 11.46 5.50
N GLY A 40 -4.44 10.55 4.55
CA GLY A 40 -4.13 9.11 4.56
C GLY A 40 -3.17 8.67 3.42
N ILE A 41 -2.79 7.38 3.40
CA ILE A 41 -1.46 6.81 3.03
C ILE A 41 -1.42 5.93 1.73
N ILE A 42 -0.32 6.09 0.96
CA ILE A 42 0.46 5.31 -0.08
C ILE A 42 -0.21 4.43 -1.15
N GLY A 43 0.08 4.75 -2.42
CA GLY A 43 -0.08 3.87 -3.60
C GLY A 43 -0.12 4.63 -4.94
N TYR A 44 1.01 5.13 -5.47
CA TYR A 44 1.00 5.96 -6.70
C TYR A 44 2.15 5.75 -7.71
N LYS A 45 3.13 4.88 -7.40
CA LYS A 45 4.37 4.83 -8.21
C LYS A 45 4.17 4.31 -9.64
N GLU A 46 3.18 3.47 -9.90
CA GLU A 46 2.99 2.84 -11.22
C GLU A 46 2.22 3.74 -12.21
N PHE A 47 1.14 4.40 -11.78
CA PHE A 47 0.35 5.30 -12.63
C PHE A 47 1.15 6.51 -13.12
N SER A 48 2.07 7.04 -12.30
CA SER A 48 2.93 8.13 -12.70
C SER A 48 3.90 7.75 -13.84
N ARG A 49 4.40 6.50 -13.87
CA ARG A 49 5.33 6.03 -14.91
C ARG A 49 4.66 5.85 -16.27
N VAL A 50 3.45 5.31 -16.31
CA VAL A 50 2.70 5.11 -17.57
C VAL A 50 2.30 6.47 -18.17
N CYS A 51 1.82 7.39 -17.33
CA CYS A 51 1.38 8.73 -17.73
C CYS A 51 2.54 9.71 -17.98
N ARG A 52 3.82 9.31 -17.85
CA ARG A 52 4.98 10.14 -18.20
C ARG A 52 5.25 10.21 -19.70
N SER A 53 4.67 9.30 -20.48
CA SER A 53 4.89 9.20 -21.92
C SER A 53 4.03 10.15 -22.76
N GLN A 54 3.09 10.89 -22.15
CA GLN A 54 2.15 11.75 -22.86
C GLN A 54 1.74 12.96 -21.99
N GLU A 55 1.62 14.17 -22.56
CA GLU A 55 1.26 15.44 -21.89
C GLU A 55 -0.22 15.52 -21.47
N HIS A 56 -0.73 14.50 -20.79
CA HIS A 56 -2.14 14.41 -20.44
C HIS A 56 -2.41 14.91 -19.02
N GLY A 57 -3.45 15.75 -18.88
CA GLY A 57 -3.94 16.23 -17.58
C GLY A 57 -4.44 15.07 -16.72
N ARG A 58 -4.07 15.06 -15.43
CA ARG A 58 -4.55 14.08 -14.45
C ARG A 58 -5.64 14.66 -13.60
N TYR A 59 -6.70 13.88 -13.43
CA TYR A 59 -7.92 14.26 -12.76
C TYR A 59 -8.25 13.26 -11.66
N GLN A 60 -8.99 13.72 -10.64
CA GLN A 60 -9.41 12.89 -9.50
C GLN A 60 -10.91 12.98 -9.29
N MET A 61 -11.60 11.84 -9.25
CA MET A 61 -12.99 11.75 -8.83
C MET A 61 -13.07 11.17 -7.41
N ASP A 62 -13.95 11.76 -6.61
CA ASP A 62 -14.31 11.23 -5.31
C ASP A 62 -15.68 10.54 -5.39
N VAL A 63 -15.77 9.38 -4.73
CA VAL A 63 -16.99 8.59 -4.66
C VAL A 63 -17.64 8.80 -3.32
N LYS A 64 -18.76 9.53 -3.33
CA LYS A 64 -19.56 9.68 -2.13
C LYS A 64 -20.10 8.31 -1.75
N THR A 65 -20.02 7.98 -0.46
CA THR A 65 -20.61 6.76 0.12
C THR A 65 -20.12 5.49 -0.57
N ALA A 66 -18.82 5.46 -0.81
CA ALA A 66 -18.10 4.49 -1.59
C ALA A 66 -18.48 3.01 -1.38
N PHE A 67 -18.62 2.59 -0.12
CA PHE A 67 -18.87 1.21 0.24
C PHE A 67 -20.35 0.82 0.13
N LEU A 68 -21.27 1.78 0.31
CA LEU A 68 -22.71 1.54 0.34
C LEU A 68 -23.32 1.21 -1.02
N ASN A 69 -22.54 1.30 -2.09
CA ASN A 69 -22.97 0.84 -3.41
C ASN A 69 -22.86 -0.69 -3.53
N GLY A 70 -21.98 -1.33 -2.74
CA GLY A 70 -21.73 -2.76 -2.70
C GLY A 70 -22.83 -3.56 -2.00
N ASN A 71 -23.45 -4.54 -2.66
CA ASN A 71 -24.23 -5.56 -1.93
C ASN A 71 -23.29 -6.61 -1.33
N LEU A 72 -23.48 -6.94 -0.05
CA LEU A 72 -22.76 -8.01 0.61
C LEU A 72 -23.31 -9.36 0.14
N ARG A 73 -22.41 -10.29 -0.18
CA ARG A 73 -22.77 -11.68 -0.50
C ARG A 73 -22.89 -12.52 0.77
N GLU A 74 -22.09 -12.21 1.78
CA GLU A 74 -22.08 -12.90 3.05
C GLU A 74 -23.10 -12.30 4.02
N GLU A 75 -23.65 -13.14 4.88
CA GLU A 75 -24.53 -12.69 5.96
C GLU A 75 -23.70 -12.18 7.12
N VAL A 76 -23.80 -10.88 7.39
CA VAL A 76 -23.08 -10.21 8.47
C VAL A 76 -24.09 -9.61 9.41
N TYR A 77 -23.94 -9.91 10.69
CA TYR A 77 -24.84 -9.45 11.73
C TYR A 77 -24.11 -8.53 12.69
N VAL A 78 -24.73 -7.42 13.02
CA VAL A 78 -24.17 -6.40 13.91
C VAL A 78 -25.14 -6.11 15.05
N SER A 79 -24.59 -5.95 16.25
CA SER A 79 -25.39 -5.54 17.40
C SER A 79 -25.89 -4.11 17.24
N GLN A 80 -27.05 -3.82 17.80
CA GLN A 80 -27.51 -2.44 17.93
C GLN A 80 -26.48 -1.62 18.73
N SER A 81 -26.32 -0.35 18.38
CA SER A 81 -25.39 0.55 19.07
C SER A 81 -25.93 0.97 20.42
N ASP A 82 -25.04 1.03 21.42
CA ASP A 82 -25.38 1.49 22.76
C ASP A 82 -26.03 2.89 22.72
N GLY A 83 -27.21 3.03 23.35
CA GLY A 83 -27.99 4.26 23.38
C GLY A 83 -28.94 4.49 22.21
N PHE A 84 -28.95 3.62 21.19
CA PHE A 84 -29.87 3.66 20.04
C PHE A 84 -30.55 2.31 19.80
N VAL A 85 -30.74 1.54 20.88
CA VAL A 85 -31.44 0.25 20.83
C VAL A 85 -32.93 0.51 20.61
N ASP A 86 -33.53 -0.23 19.69
CA ASP A 86 -34.97 -0.22 19.43
C ASP A 86 -35.73 -0.60 20.72
N PRO A 87 -36.62 0.27 21.24
CA PRO A 87 -37.36 0.03 22.48
C PRO A 87 -38.29 -1.18 22.40
N ASP A 88 -38.89 -1.42 21.23
CA ASP A 88 -39.83 -2.52 20.98
C ASP A 88 -39.08 -3.83 20.70
N ASN A 89 -37.87 -3.74 20.17
CA ASN A 89 -37.06 -4.87 19.72
C ASN A 89 -35.63 -4.90 20.30
N PRO A 90 -35.45 -4.93 21.64
CA PRO A 90 -34.14 -4.76 22.26
C PRO A 90 -33.15 -5.90 21.98
N ASN A 91 -33.67 -7.11 21.75
CA ASN A 91 -32.85 -8.31 21.48
C ASN A 91 -32.59 -8.56 19.98
N HIS A 92 -33.02 -7.66 19.10
CA HIS A 92 -32.81 -7.79 17.67
C HIS A 92 -31.39 -7.35 17.26
N VAL A 93 -30.96 -7.78 16.09
CA VAL A 93 -29.65 -7.47 15.50
C VAL A 93 -29.84 -6.97 14.07
N TYR A 94 -28.92 -6.14 13.60
CA TYR A 94 -28.94 -5.66 12.23
C TYR A 94 -28.26 -6.68 11.30
N LYS A 95 -29.01 -7.21 10.33
CA LYS A 95 -28.46 -7.95 9.19
C LYS A 95 -28.01 -6.96 8.13
N ILE A 96 -26.71 -6.89 7.87
CA ILE A 96 -26.16 -5.96 6.90
C ILE A 96 -26.36 -6.51 5.48
N LYS A 97 -26.98 -5.71 4.62
CA LYS A 97 -27.19 -5.99 3.19
C LYS A 97 -26.15 -5.33 2.29
N LYS A 98 -25.62 -4.18 2.71
CA LYS A 98 -24.64 -3.39 1.94
C LYS A 98 -23.29 -3.27 2.63
N ALA A 99 -22.23 -3.21 1.84
CA ALA A 99 -20.88 -3.09 2.36
C ALA A 99 -20.73 -1.80 3.18
N LEU A 100 -20.39 -1.95 4.46
CA LEU A 100 -20.15 -0.86 5.39
C LEU A 100 -18.66 -0.65 5.63
N TYR A 101 -18.26 0.60 5.84
CA TYR A 101 -16.90 0.93 6.20
C TYR A 101 -16.48 0.21 7.49
N GLY A 102 -15.25 -0.32 7.53
CA GLY A 102 -14.73 -1.10 8.66
C GLY A 102 -15.03 -2.60 8.58
N LEU A 103 -15.92 -3.04 7.68
CA LEU A 103 -16.03 -4.47 7.36
C LEU A 103 -14.83 -4.93 6.53
N LYS A 104 -14.28 -6.11 6.86
CA LYS A 104 -13.12 -6.70 6.17
C LYS A 104 -13.36 -6.88 4.66
N GLN A 105 -14.59 -7.21 4.29
CA GLN A 105 -15.00 -7.49 2.91
C GLN A 105 -15.42 -6.23 2.12
N ALA A 106 -15.68 -5.10 2.78
CA ALA A 106 -16.21 -3.92 2.10
C ALA A 106 -15.30 -3.37 0.98
N PRO A 107 -13.96 -3.28 1.16
CA PRO A 107 -13.05 -2.87 0.08
C PRO A 107 -13.08 -3.81 -1.13
N CYS A 108 -13.17 -5.12 -0.91
CA CYS A 108 -13.23 -6.10 -2.00
C CYS A 108 -14.54 -5.96 -2.78
N THR A 109 -15.68 -5.93 -2.09
CA THR A 109 -17.00 -5.78 -2.72
C THR A 109 -17.09 -4.50 -3.55
N ARG A 110 -16.52 -3.41 -3.05
CA ARG A 110 -16.45 -2.14 -3.76
C ARG A 110 -15.60 -2.24 -5.03
N TYR A 111 -14.39 -2.80 -4.92
CA TYR A 111 -13.50 -2.99 -6.06
C TYR A 111 -14.16 -3.88 -7.12
N ASP A 112 -14.79 -4.99 -6.74
CA ASP A 112 -15.43 -5.93 -7.67
C ASP A 112 -16.58 -5.29 -8.43
N MET A 113 -17.42 -4.49 -7.76
CA MET A 113 -18.48 -3.73 -8.40
C MET A 113 -17.93 -2.74 -9.42
N LEU A 114 -16.98 -1.91 -9.00
CA LEU A 114 -16.44 -0.85 -9.84
C LEU A 114 -15.66 -1.44 -11.03
N SER A 115 -14.86 -2.47 -10.77
CA SER A 115 -14.16 -3.25 -11.79
C SER A 115 -15.13 -3.83 -12.82
N SER A 116 -16.22 -4.47 -12.37
CA SER A 116 -17.20 -5.08 -13.28
C SER A 116 -17.89 -4.04 -14.14
N PHE A 117 -18.19 -2.88 -13.56
CA PHE A 117 -18.74 -1.74 -14.30
C PHE A 117 -17.75 -1.22 -15.35
N LEU A 118 -16.49 -0.97 -15.01
CA LEU A 118 -15.50 -0.50 -15.97
C LEU A 118 -15.28 -1.51 -17.11
N ILE A 119 -15.24 -2.81 -16.81
CA ILE A 119 -15.16 -3.85 -17.84
C ILE A 119 -16.37 -3.78 -18.78
N SER A 120 -17.59 -3.56 -18.26
CA SER A 120 -18.79 -3.38 -19.08
C SER A 120 -18.74 -2.13 -19.97
N GLN A 121 -17.92 -1.14 -19.60
CA GLN A 121 -17.71 0.10 -20.36
C GLN A 121 -16.48 0.02 -21.29
N TYR A 122 -16.09 -1.21 -21.68
CA TYR A 122 -15.00 -1.50 -22.60
C TYR A 122 -13.60 -1.12 -22.09
N PHE A 123 -13.40 -1.13 -20.77
CA PHE A 123 -12.05 -1.06 -20.20
C PHE A 123 -11.43 -2.45 -20.06
N SER A 124 -10.12 -2.50 -20.26
CA SER A 124 -9.29 -3.66 -19.98
C SER A 124 -8.53 -3.46 -18.68
N LYS A 125 -8.30 -4.53 -17.91
CA LYS A 125 -7.41 -4.49 -16.74
C LYS A 125 -5.96 -4.48 -17.17
N GLY A 126 -5.11 -3.77 -16.43
CA GLY A 126 -3.66 -3.82 -16.58
C GLY A 126 -3.14 -5.24 -16.32
N SER A 127 -2.11 -5.65 -17.07
CA SER A 127 -1.49 -6.96 -16.91
C SER A 127 -0.59 -7.07 -15.67
N VAL A 128 0.04 -5.96 -15.29
CA VAL A 128 0.92 -5.85 -14.12
C VAL A 128 0.13 -5.38 -12.89
N ASP A 129 -0.70 -4.36 -13.08
CA ASP A 129 -1.46 -3.74 -12.02
C ASP A 129 -2.98 -3.97 -12.23
N PRO A 130 -3.64 -4.81 -11.40
CA PRO A 130 -5.06 -5.09 -11.51
C PRO A 130 -5.95 -3.90 -11.11
N ILE A 131 -5.42 -2.89 -10.43
CA ILE A 131 -6.17 -1.67 -10.11
C ILE A 131 -6.07 -0.60 -11.21
N LEU A 132 -5.27 -0.85 -12.25
CA LEU A 132 -5.17 -0.02 -13.45
C LEU A 132 -6.12 -0.54 -14.53
N PHE A 133 -6.90 0.37 -15.10
CA PHE A 133 -7.83 0.12 -16.19
C PHE A 133 -7.46 1.00 -17.39
N ILE A 134 -7.47 0.39 -18.56
CA ILE A 134 -7.02 0.99 -19.81
C ILE A 134 -8.12 0.85 -20.84
N ARG A 135 -8.53 1.97 -21.42
CA ARG A 135 -9.39 2.02 -22.61
C ARG A 135 -8.64 2.71 -23.73
N ARG A 136 -8.56 2.05 -24.88
CA ARG A 136 -7.93 2.57 -26.10
C ARG A 136 -8.97 2.67 -27.20
N ASN A 137 -9.01 3.81 -27.88
CA ASN A 137 -9.86 4.02 -29.04
C ASN A 137 -9.04 4.68 -30.16
N GLY A 138 -8.37 3.88 -30.98
CA GLY A 138 -7.39 4.40 -31.95
C GLY A 138 -6.22 5.08 -31.23
N ASN A 139 -6.03 6.38 -31.49
CA ASN A 139 -4.99 7.20 -30.83
C ASN A 139 -5.39 7.68 -29.43
N ASP A 140 -6.67 7.56 -29.08
CA ASP A 140 -7.18 7.99 -27.79
C ASP A 140 -6.89 6.98 -26.70
N LEU A 141 -6.40 7.48 -25.57
CA LEU A 141 -6.02 6.68 -24.41
C LEU A 141 -6.66 7.24 -23.15
N LEU A 142 -7.39 6.39 -22.44
CA LEU A 142 -7.93 6.68 -21.12
C LEU A 142 -7.39 5.66 -20.12
N LEU A 143 -6.69 6.17 -19.12
CA LEU A 143 -6.10 5.42 -18.02
C LEU A 143 -6.84 5.75 -16.74
N VAL A 144 -7.31 4.75 -16.02
CA VAL A 144 -8.03 4.90 -14.75
C VAL A 144 -7.36 4.01 -13.73
N GLN A 145 -6.96 4.56 -12.59
CA GLN A 145 -6.46 3.80 -11.45
C GLN A 145 -7.40 3.99 -10.27
N ILE A 146 -7.77 2.87 -9.65
CA ILE A 146 -8.67 2.85 -8.50
C ILE A 146 -7.83 2.59 -7.24
N TYR A 147 -7.98 3.45 -6.24
CA TYR A 147 -7.37 3.23 -4.93
C TYR A 147 -8.41 3.42 -3.83
N VAL A 148 -8.97 2.31 -3.35
CA VAL A 148 -10.00 2.27 -2.30
C VAL A 148 -11.16 3.23 -2.66
N ASP A 149 -11.19 4.42 -2.09
CA ASP A 149 -12.26 5.41 -2.27
C ASP A 149 -11.97 6.41 -3.40
N ASP A 150 -10.69 6.61 -3.73
CA ASP A 150 -10.23 7.57 -4.72
C ASP A 150 -10.09 6.95 -6.11
N ILE A 151 -10.50 7.70 -7.13
CA ILE A 151 -10.29 7.32 -8.53
C ILE A 151 -9.46 8.40 -9.20
N ILE A 152 -8.30 8.00 -9.72
CA ILE A 152 -7.47 8.86 -10.54
C ILE A 152 -7.61 8.42 -11.97
N PHE A 153 -7.71 9.37 -12.89
CA PHE A 153 -7.64 9.06 -14.30
C PHE A 153 -6.84 10.11 -15.08
N ALA A 154 -6.38 9.70 -16.25
CA ALA A 154 -5.71 10.53 -17.24
C ALA A 154 -6.27 10.17 -18.61
N ALA A 155 -6.65 11.16 -19.40
CA ALA A 155 -7.17 10.96 -20.74
C ALA A 155 -6.36 11.75 -21.75
N SER A 156 -6.30 11.26 -22.98
CA SER A 156 -5.60 11.93 -24.07
C SER A 156 -6.22 13.27 -24.43
N THR A 157 -7.53 13.33 -24.38
CA THR A 157 -8.33 14.48 -24.81
C THR A 157 -9.30 14.92 -23.70
N PRO A 158 -9.61 16.22 -23.61
CA PRO A 158 -10.61 16.72 -22.66
C PRO A 158 -11.99 16.07 -22.84
N GLU A 159 -12.38 15.75 -24.07
CA GLU A 159 -13.66 15.13 -24.41
C GLU A 159 -13.81 13.74 -23.75
N LEU A 160 -12.72 12.97 -23.69
CA LEU A 160 -12.70 11.69 -22.97
C LEU A 160 -12.80 11.86 -21.46
N CYS A 161 -12.26 12.95 -20.91
CA CYS A 161 -12.41 13.25 -19.48
C CYS A 161 -13.89 13.50 -19.14
N ASP A 162 -14.57 14.30 -19.95
CA ASP A 162 -15.99 14.59 -19.77
C ASP A 162 -16.85 13.35 -19.99
N LEU A 163 -16.54 12.55 -21.01
CA LEU A 163 -17.21 11.29 -21.27
C LEU A 163 -17.06 10.33 -20.08
N PHE A 164 -15.84 10.15 -19.58
CA PHE A 164 -15.57 9.30 -18.43
C PHE A 164 -16.33 9.78 -17.18
N THR A 165 -16.29 11.09 -16.92
CA THR A 165 -17.01 11.70 -15.80
C THR A 165 -18.50 11.43 -15.89
N LYS A 166 -19.11 11.57 -17.08
CA LYS A 166 -20.53 11.27 -17.31
C LYS A 166 -20.84 9.78 -17.07
N ILE A 167 -20.04 8.87 -17.63
CA ILE A 167 -20.19 7.41 -17.45
C ILE A 167 -20.17 7.05 -15.96
N MET A 168 -19.22 7.60 -15.20
CA MET A 168 -19.08 7.33 -13.78
C MET A 168 -20.25 7.90 -12.96
N CYS A 169 -20.66 9.14 -13.25
CA CYS A 169 -21.79 9.79 -12.58
C CYS A 169 -23.15 9.15 -12.88
N LEU A 170 -23.31 8.49 -14.03
CA LEU A 170 -24.53 7.74 -14.37
C LEU A 170 -24.75 6.56 -13.42
N LYS A 171 -23.68 5.87 -13.02
CA LYS A 171 -23.78 4.67 -12.18
C LYS A 171 -23.57 4.95 -10.70
N PHE A 172 -22.71 5.91 -10.38
CA PHE A 172 -22.27 6.18 -9.02
C PHE A 172 -22.47 7.65 -8.68
N LYS A 173 -22.86 7.92 -7.42
CA LYS A 173 -22.95 9.29 -6.91
C LYS A 173 -21.55 9.86 -6.66
N MET A 174 -20.95 10.42 -7.71
CA MET A 174 -19.58 10.94 -7.69
C MET A 174 -19.52 12.43 -7.99
N SER A 175 -18.41 13.05 -7.62
CA SER A 175 -18.09 14.43 -8.00
C SER A 175 -16.67 14.54 -8.54
N MET A 176 -16.52 15.32 -9.62
CA MET A 176 -15.22 15.65 -10.20
C MET A 176 -14.49 16.63 -9.28
N MET A 177 -13.29 16.28 -8.80
CA MET A 177 -12.47 17.17 -7.96
C MET A 177 -11.50 18.04 -8.77
N GLY A 178 -11.54 17.92 -10.11
CA GLY A 178 -10.66 18.64 -11.03
C GLY A 178 -9.27 18.00 -11.14
N LYS A 179 -8.26 18.84 -11.43
CA LYS A 179 -6.87 18.39 -11.57
C LYS A 179 -6.34 17.92 -10.22
N ILE A 180 -5.64 16.79 -10.23
CA ILE A 180 -5.04 16.26 -9.01
C ILE A 180 -3.98 17.23 -8.46
N SER A 181 -4.19 17.63 -7.21
CA SER A 181 -3.29 18.53 -6.46
C SER A 181 -2.76 17.88 -5.19
N PHE A 182 -3.50 16.92 -4.65
CA PHE A 182 -3.09 16.10 -3.52
C PHE A 182 -3.56 14.66 -3.74
N PHE A 183 -2.70 13.70 -3.44
CA PHE A 183 -3.07 12.29 -3.46
C PHE A 183 -2.24 11.49 -2.46
N LEU A 184 -2.91 10.77 -1.57
CA LEU A 184 -2.27 9.90 -0.57
C LEU A 184 -1.14 10.60 0.22
N GLY A 185 -1.34 11.86 0.57
CA GLY A 185 -0.39 12.69 1.31
C GLY A 185 0.78 13.25 0.48
N LEU A 186 0.77 13.05 -0.84
CA LEU A 186 1.66 13.71 -1.80
C LEU A 186 0.98 14.96 -2.36
N GLN A 187 1.70 16.08 -2.39
CA GLN A 187 1.28 17.24 -3.15
C GLN A 187 1.76 17.10 -4.58
N ILE A 188 0.88 17.35 -5.53
CA ILE A 188 1.11 17.20 -6.96
C ILE A 188 0.92 18.56 -7.61
N SER A 189 1.92 19.01 -8.37
CA SER A 189 1.86 20.22 -9.16
C SER A 189 2.08 19.86 -10.62
N GLN A 190 1.06 20.07 -11.43
CA GLN A 190 1.08 19.74 -12.86
C GLN A 190 1.38 21.01 -13.67
N SER A 191 2.43 20.95 -14.49
CA SER A 191 2.88 22.04 -15.36
C SER A 191 3.10 21.53 -16.78
N HIS A 192 3.27 22.43 -17.75
CA HIS A 192 3.70 22.06 -19.11
C HIS A 192 5.06 21.34 -19.13
N ARG A 193 5.94 21.56 -18.14
CA ARG A 193 7.23 20.87 -18.03
C ARG A 193 7.13 19.47 -17.42
N GLY A 194 5.93 19.07 -16.99
CA GLY A 194 5.67 17.80 -16.33
C GLY A 194 5.09 17.95 -14.92
N ILE A 195 5.16 16.86 -14.17
CA ILE A 195 4.54 16.69 -12.85
C ILE A 195 5.60 16.73 -11.78
N PHE A 196 5.42 17.64 -10.84
CA PHE A 196 6.20 17.75 -9.64
C PHE A 196 5.43 17.11 -8.49
N ILE A 197 6.08 16.19 -7.78
CA ILE A 197 5.55 15.55 -6.58
C ILE A 197 6.39 16.07 -5.42
N ASN A 198 5.74 16.64 -4.40
CA ASN A 198 6.42 17.09 -3.19
C ASN A 198 5.69 16.63 -1.93
N GLN A 199 6.42 16.58 -0.82
CA GLN A 199 5.90 16.23 0.51
C GLN A 199 6.22 17.32 1.54
N SER A 200 6.44 18.58 1.10
CA SER A 200 6.95 19.65 1.96
C SER A 200 6.06 19.89 3.19
N LYS A 201 4.74 19.85 3.01
CA LYS A 201 3.78 19.98 4.12
C LYS A 201 3.91 18.86 5.15
N TYR A 202 4.15 17.63 4.70
CA TYR A 202 4.37 16.47 5.58
C TYR A 202 5.72 16.57 6.29
N ALA A 203 6.78 16.99 5.59
CA ALA A 203 8.09 17.19 6.16
C ALA A 203 8.07 18.25 7.27
N LEU A 204 7.47 19.42 7.01
CA LEU A 204 7.32 20.47 8.01
C LEU A 204 6.54 20.00 9.23
N LYS A 205 5.38 19.34 9.04
CA LYS A 205 4.62 18.75 10.15
C LYS A 205 5.43 17.75 10.96
N SER A 206 6.27 16.96 10.29
CA SER A 206 7.13 15.98 10.94
C SER A 206 8.21 16.65 11.80
N LEU A 207 8.83 17.73 11.31
CA LEU A 207 9.78 18.52 12.09
C LEU A 207 9.11 19.13 13.33
N LYS A 208 7.88 19.66 13.20
CA LYS A 208 7.12 20.16 14.36
C LYS A 208 6.88 19.07 15.40
N LYS A 209 6.49 17.87 14.97
CA LYS A 209 6.13 16.74 15.84
C LYS A 209 7.26 16.31 16.76
N TYR A 210 8.51 16.44 16.32
CA TYR A 210 9.70 16.07 17.11
C TYR A 210 10.54 17.27 17.53
N SER A 211 9.97 18.48 17.46
CA SER A 211 10.63 19.71 17.89
C SER A 211 11.96 20.01 17.18
N PHE A 212 12.05 19.67 15.88
CA PHE A 212 13.21 19.94 15.01
C PHE A 212 13.01 21.19 14.12
N GLU A 213 12.13 22.12 14.50
CA GLU A 213 11.86 23.34 13.71
C GLU A 213 13.04 24.31 13.68
N SER A 214 13.89 24.28 14.71
CA SER A 214 15.05 25.16 14.86
C SER A 214 16.38 24.52 14.45
N CYS A 215 16.34 23.37 13.77
CA CYS A 215 17.55 22.71 13.30
C CYS A 215 18.14 23.41 12.08
N ASP A 216 19.46 23.42 12.00
CA ASP A 216 20.19 23.95 10.85
C ASP A 216 19.92 23.12 9.59
N LEU A 217 19.81 23.81 8.45
CA LEU A 217 19.63 23.18 7.15
C LEU A 217 20.96 22.61 6.67
N VAL A 218 20.95 21.34 6.26
CA VAL A 218 22.11 20.66 5.68
C VAL A 218 21.70 20.10 4.33
N ASP A 219 22.52 20.36 3.30
CA ASP A 219 22.25 19.91 1.94
C ASP A 219 22.39 18.39 1.76
N THR A 220 23.26 17.77 2.55
CA THR A 220 23.51 16.33 2.49
C THR A 220 22.90 15.63 3.72
N PRO A 221 22.00 14.65 3.54
CA PRO A 221 21.31 13.98 4.64
C PRO A 221 22.20 13.24 5.65
N MET A 222 23.44 12.92 5.28
CA MET A 222 24.39 12.21 6.12
C MET A 222 25.82 12.61 5.75
N VAL A 223 26.69 12.74 6.75
CA VAL A 223 28.11 13.08 6.55
C VAL A 223 28.86 11.86 6.01
N GLU A 224 29.71 12.07 4.99
CA GLU A 224 30.37 11.05 4.13
C GLU A 224 31.21 9.98 4.86
N LYS A 225 31.45 10.08 6.17
CA LYS A 225 32.29 9.13 6.94
C LYS A 225 31.81 8.90 8.38
N SER A 226 30.50 9.02 8.62
CA SER A 226 29.96 8.75 9.95
C SER A 226 30.01 7.25 10.27
N LYS A 227 31.01 6.83 11.05
CA LYS A 227 30.98 5.53 11.73
C LYS A 227 30.01 5.67 12.90
N LEU A 228 28.89 4.95 12.82
CA LEU A 228 27.91 4.87 13.89
C LEU A 228 28.35 3.76 14.86
N ASP A 229 28.98 4.17 15.96
CA ASP A 229 29.37 3.26 17.04
C ASP A 229 28.38 3.32 18.19
N LYS A 230 28.37 2.29 19.04
CA LYS A 230 27.53 2.26 20.24
C LYS A 230 27.99 3.36 21.21
N ASP A 231 27.15 4.36 21.40
CA ASP A 231 27.33 5.35 22.45
C ASP A 231 27.00 4.73 23.81
N LYS A 232 28.04 4.45 24.60
CA LYS A 232 27.90 3.86 25.95
C LYS A 232 27.48 4.88 27.01
N GLU A 233 27.68 6.18 26.73
CA GLU A 233 27.38 7.28 27.64
C GLU A 233 26.09 8.03 27.23
N GLY A 234 25.56 7.72 26.05
CA GLY A 234 24.36 8.29 25.48
C GLY A 234 23.11 8.04 26.32
N LYS A 235 22.16 8.97 26.24
CA LYS A 235 20.85 8.80 26.86
C LYS A 235 20.09 7.68 26.16
N ALA A 236 19.50 6.78 26.94
CA ALA A 236 18.60 5.77 26.41
C ALA A 236 17.43 6.46 25.68
N VAL A 237 17.24 6.10 24.41
CA VAL A 237 16.15 6.62 23.58
C VAL A 237 14.97 5.66 23.68
N ASP A 238 13.76 6.19 23.80
CA ASP A 238 12.54 5.37 23.69
C ASP A 238 12.48 4.69 22.31
N PRO A 239 12.45 3.34 22.24
CA PRO A 239 12.41 2.63 20.97
C PRO A 239 11.21 3.01 20.10
N SER A 240 10.05 3.31 20.71
CA SER A 240 8.83 3.64 19.96
C SER A 240 8.98 5.01 19.28
N HIS A 241 9.49 5.99 20.01
CA HIS A 241 9.80 7.32 19.51
C HIS A 241 10.79 7.28 18.34
N TYR A 242 11.89 6.53 18.49
CA TYR A 242 12.89 6.37 17.45
C TYR A 242 12.35 5.69 16.19
N ARG A 243 11.62 4.57 16.35
CA ARG A 243 10.94 3.87 15.24
C ARG A 243 9.95 4.78 14.52
N GLY A 244 9.26 5.66 15.26
CA GLY A 244 8.38 6.68 14.71
C GLY A 244 9.10 7.67 13.79
N MET A 245 10.32 8.08 14.14
CA MET A 245 11.15 8.95 13.28
C MET A 245 11.60 8.22 12.01
N ILE A 246 12.08 6.98 12.14
CA ILE A 246 12.51 6.17 10.99
C ILE A 246 11.35 5.93 10.03
N GLY A 247 10.15 5.64 10.53
CA GLY A 247 8.96 5.46 9.69
C GLY A 247 8.64 6.70 8.85
N ILE A 248 8.83 7.89 9.40
CA ILE A 248 8.63 9.17 8.69
C ILE A 248 9.69 9.38 7.61
N LEU A 249 10.96 9.13 7.93
CA LEU A 249 12.05 9.24 6.95
C LEU A 249 11.88 8.24 5.81
N LEU A 250 11.51 7.00 6.13
CA LEU A 250 11.20 5.96 5.15
C LEU A 250 10.04 6.39 4.24
N TYR A 251 8.99 7.01 4.78
CA TYR A 251 7.93 7.57 3.96
C TYR A 251 8.41 8.72 3.06
N GLN A 252 9.28 9.59 3.58
CA GLN A 252 9.85 10.70 2.82
C GLN A 252 10.75 10.25 1.67
N SER A 253 11.37 9.07 1.78
CA SER A 253 12.18 8.48 0.69
C SER A 253 11.42 8.32 -0.63
N ALA A 254 10.08 8.31 -0.60
CA ALA A 254 9.25 8.27 -1.80
C ALA A 254 9.40 9.52 -2.69
N SER A 255 9.70 10.69 -2.09
CA SER A 255 9.92 11.96 -2.81
C SER A 255 11.36 12.47 -2.70
N ARG A 256 12.13 11.97 -1.72
CA ARG A 256 13.53 12.32 -1.43
C ARG A 256 14.41 11.07 -1.48
N PRO A 257 14.78 10.57 -2.67
CA PRO A 257 15.60 9.36 -2.82
C PRO A 257 17.00 9.52 -2.22
N ASP A 258 17.49 10.75 -2.07
CA ASP A 258 18.75 11.08 -1.39
C ASP A 258 18.77 10.68 0.08
N LEU A 259 17.62 10.57 0.75
CA LEU A 259 17.53 10.07 2.13
C LEU A 259 17.81 8.57 2.23
N GLN A 260 17.76 7.83 1.13
CA GLN A 260 17.75 6.37 1.15
C GLN A 260 19.03 5.79 1.75
N ILE A 261 20.18 6.38 1.46
CA ILE A 261 21.48 5.95 2.02
C ILE A 261 21.50 6.17 3.53
N ALA A 262 21.08 7.35 3.99
CA ALA A 262 21.03 7.68 5.42
C ALA A 262 20.09 6.73 6.17
N ILE A 263 18.90 6.48 5.62
CA ILE A 263 17.91 5.55 6.16
C ILE A 263 18.49 4.13 6.22
N CYS A 264 19.14 3.66 5.16
CA CYS A 264 19.78 2.34 5.12
C CYS A 264 20.87 2.18 6.18
N MET A 265 21.74 3.18 6.38
CA MET A 265 22.78 3.12 7.40
C MET A 265 22.21 3.09 8.82
N ILE A 266 21.15 3.86 9.07
CA ILE A 266 20.47 3.89 10.36
C ILE A 266 19.71 2.58 10.63
N LEU A 267 19.08 2.00 9.59
CA LEU A 267 18.40 0.71 9.67
C LEU A 267 19.36 -0.47 9.77
N LEU A 268 20.54 -0.44 9.14
CA LEU A 268 21.53 -1.53 9.22
C LEU A 268 22.07 -1.73 10.64
N LEU A 269 22.06 -0.68 11.48
CA LEU A 269 22.37 -0.80 12.90
C LEU A 269 21.28 -1.57 13.69
N LEU A 270 20.08 -1.77 13.12
CA LEU A 270 19.14 -2.81 13.54
C LEU A 270 19.50 -4.11 12.82
N THR A 271 20.23 -4.97 13.53
CA THR A 271 20.94 -6.16 13.08
C THR A 271 20.13 -7.06 12.13
N ALA A 272 20.63 -7.25 10.89
CA ALA A 272 20.20 -8.33 9.99
C ALA A 272 21.38 -9.29 9.77
N PHE A 273 21.20 -10.56 10.12
CA PHE A 273 22.17 -11.61 9.79
C PHE A 273 21.86 -12.13 8.38
N VAL A 274 22.86 -12.05 7.50
CA VAL A 274 22.86 -12.72 6.19
C VAL A 274 23.86 -13.86 6.33
N ASP A 275 23.35 -15.08 6.40
CA ASP A 275 24.21 -16.26 6.36
C ASP A 275 24.23 -16.79 4.93
N ALA A 276 25.42 -16.84 4.36
CA ALA A 276 25.69 -17.37 3.04
C ALA A 276 26.70 -18.50 3.18
N ASP A 277 26.25 -19.61 3.76
CA ASP A 277 27.06 -20.81 3.88
C ASP A 277 27.40 -21.36 2.49
N HIS A 278 28.69 -21.30 2.17
CA HIS A 278 29.23 -22.01 1.05
C HIS A 278 29.21 -23.52 1.38
N ALA A 279 28.36 -24.29 0.69
CA ALA A 279 28.32 -25.75 0.72
C ALA A 279 27.86 -26.46 2.02
N GLY A 280 27.02 -25.82 2.85
CA GLY A 280 26.56 -26.40 4.12
C GLY A 280 25.58 -27.59 4.05
N CYS A 281 25.11 -28.02 2.88
CA CYS A 281 24.21 -29.18 2.76
C CYS A 281 24.98 -30.41 2.26
N GLN A 282 25.41 -31.29 3.18
CA GLN A 282 26.16 -32.53 2.91
C GLN A 282 25.46 -33.46 1.90
N ASP A 283 24.13 -33.45 1.85
CA ASP A 283 23.37 -34.35 0.97
C ASP A 283 23.19 -33.82 -0.46
N THR A 284 23.33 -32.51 -0.70
CA THR A 284 23.01 -31.93 -2.02
C THR A 284 24.02 -30.94 -2.57
N HIS A 285 25.04 -30.55 -1.81
CA HIS A 285 26.09 -29.58 -2.20
C HIS A 285 25.54 -28.27 -2.80
N ARG A 286 24.29 -27.89 -2.49
CA ARG A 286 23.66 -26.64 -2.96
C ARG A 286 23.88 -25.52 -1.95
N ARG A 287 24.03 -24.28 -2.44
CA ARG A 287 23.99 -23.09 -1.59
C ARG A 287 22.55 -22.83 -1.14
N THR A 288 22.38 -22.65 0.15
CA THR A 288 21.20 -22.08 0.78
C THR A 288 21.54 -20.66 1.15
N SER A 289 20.90 -19.66 0.53
CA SER A 289 20.95 -18.29 1.03
C SER A 289 19.78 -18.09 1.98
N GLY A 290 20.10 -17.76 3.23
CA GLY A 290 19.13 -17.42 4.26
C GLY A 290 19.24 -15.93 4.57
N SER A 291 18.11 -15.23 4.64
CA SER A 291 18.07 -13.94 5.32
C SER A 291 17.13 -14.05 6.50
N MET A 292 17.59 -13.57 7.64
CA MET A 292 16.83 -13.56 8.87
C MET A 292 16.84 -12.15 9.43
N GLN A 293 15.67 -11.54 9.51
CA GLN A 293 15.46 -10.20 10.05
C GLN A 293 14.88 -10.33 11.44
N ILE A 294 15.70 -10.00 12.44
CA ILE A 294 15.34 -10.06 13.86
C ILE A 294 15.24 -8.63 14.39
N MET A 295 14.30 -8.38 15.29
CA MET A 295 14.15 -7.09 15.97
C MET A 295 14.04 -7.32 17.48
N GLY A 296 15.12 -7.02 18.19
CA GLY A 296 15.29 -7.45 19.60
C GLY A 296 15.47 -8.97 19.67
N ASP A 297 14.69 -9.64 20.51
CA ASP A 297 14.72 -11.12 20.64
C ASP A 297 13.64 -11.82 19.79
N ARG A 298 13.01 -11.11 18.85
CA ARG A 298 11.88 -11.64 18.07
C ARG A 298 12.17 -11.61 16.57
N LEU A 299 11.97 -12.77 15.93
CA LEU A 299 12.07 -12.95 14.49
C LEU A 299 10.90 -12.26 13.78
N ILE A 300 11.20 -11.32 12.87
CA ILE A 300 10.19 -10.58 12.11
C ILE A 300 9.96 -11.19 10.74
N SER A 301 11.04 -11.62 10.08
CA SER A 301 10.98 -12.13 8.72
C SER A 301 12.15 -13.06 8.49
N TRP A 302 11.89 -14.17 7.82
CA TRP A 302 12.95 -15.04 7.32
C TRP A 302 12.65 -15.39 5.88
N SER A 303 13.70 -15.52 5.08
CA SER A 303 13.61 -16.07 3.73
C SER A 303 14.74 -17.06 3.52
N SER A 304 14.46 -18.18 2.88
CA SER A 304 15.47 -19.14 2.47
C SER A 304 15.28 -19.41 0.99
N LYS A 305 16.34 -19.21 0.21
CA LYS A 305 16.35 -19.45 -1.22
C LYS A 305 17.41 -20.50 -1.53
N ARG A 306 16.97 -21.59 -2.14
CA ARG A 306 17.84 -22.68 -2.60
C ARG A 306 18.19 -22.40 -4.06
N GLU A 307 19.42 -21.97 -4.33
CA GLU A 307 19.84 -21.68 -5.71
C GLU A 307 20.30 -22.97 -6.43
N ARG A 308 19.90 -23.11 -7.71
CA ARG A 308 20.40 -24.16 -8.61
C ARG A 308 21.77 -23.73 -9.14
N THR A 309 22.80 -24.49 -8.82
CA THR A 309 24.21 -24.23 -9.17
C THR A 309 24.47 -24.17 -10.69
N GLU A 310 23.55 -24.62 -11.54
CA GLU A 310 23.65 -24.55 -13.02
C GLU A 310 23.82 -23.12 -13.56
N PHE A 311 23.30 -22.10 -12.87
CA PHE A 311 23.36 -20.72 -13.35
C PHE A 311 24.77 -20.11 -13.33
N LEU A 312 25.63 -20.55 -12.40
CA LEU A 312 27.01 -20.04 -12.29
C LEU A 312 27.97 -20.70 -13.28
N ILE A 313 27.74 -21.98 -13.61
CA ILE A 313 28.59 -22.77 -14.52
C ILE A 313 28.56 -22.19 -15.94
N ASN A 314 27.37 -21.82 -16.43
CA ASN A 314 27.22 -21.23 -17.76
C ASN A 314 27.74 -19.79 -17.88
N LYS A 315 27.83 -19.05 -16.76
CA LYS A 315 28.22 -17.63 -16.77
C LYS A 315 29.70 -17.39 -16.53
N LEU A 316 30.39 -18.31 -15.86
CA LEU A 316 31.83 -18.22 -15.55
C LEU A 316 32.73 -18.94 -16.56
N GLY A 317 32.17 -19.59 -17.59
CA GLY A 317 32.96 -20.18 -18.68
C GLY A 317 33.95 -21.28 -18.22
N MET A 318 33.73 -21.87 -17.04
CA MET A 318 34.61 -22.91 -16.52
C MET A 318 34.27 -24.24 -17.20
N ARG A 319 35.11 -24.65 -18.17
CA ARG A 319 35.09 -26.00 -18.73
C ARG A 319 35.49 -26.98 -17.62
N SER A 320 34.59 -27.87 -17.25
CA SER A 320 34.79 -28.89 -16.21
C SER A 320 35.93 -29.83 -16.56
N PHE A 321 36.77 -30.18 -15.58
CA PHE A 321 37.53 -31.43 -15.62
C PHE A 321 36.55 -32.62 -15.62
N THR A 322 36.85 -33.66 -16.38
CA THR A 322 35.98 -34.84 -16.46
C THR A 322 36.03 -35.63 -15.14
N PRO A 323 34.99 -36.41 -14.82
CA PRO A 323 34.93 -37.19 -13.58
C PRO A 323 36.14 -38.10 -13.36
N GLU A 324 36.78 -38.57 -14.45
CA GLU A 324 37.99 -39.41 -14.34
C GLU A 324 39.20 -38.64 -13.78
N THR A 325 39.31 -37.34 -14.03
CA THR A 325 40.42 -36.51 -13.52
C THR A 325 40.28 -36.19 -12.03
N LEU A 326 39.03 -36.11 -11.56
CA LEU A 326 38.71 -35.86 -10.15
C LEU A 326 38.96 -37.08 -9.28
N GLN A 327 38.86 -38.29 -9.86
CA GLN A 327 39.13 -39.55 -9.19
C GLN A 327 40.64 -39.82 -9.02
N GLN A 328 41.47 -39.39 -9.99
CA GLN A 328 42.94 -39.49 -9.86
C GLN A 328 43.53 -38.58 -8.78
N LEU A 329 42.87 -37.47 -8.44
CA LEU A 329 43.35 -36.52 -7.41
C LEU A 329 42.97 -36.93 -5.98
N THR A 330 42.00 -37.84 -5.82
CA THR A 330 41.61 -38.38 -4.51
C THR A 330 42.45 -39.59 -4.07
N ASP A 331 43.15 -40.24 -5.00
CA ASP A 331 43.96 -41.44 -4.71
C ASP A 331 45.46 -41.13 -4.46
N GLU A 332 45.88 -39.86 -4.51
CA GLU A 332 47.28 -39.43 -4.26
C GLU A 332 47.51 -38.73 -2.90
N VAL A 333 46.61 -38.85 -1.93
CA VAL A 333 46.79 -38.24 -0.59
C VAL A 333 46.78 -39.26 0.57
N ASP A 334 47.14 -40.51 0.29
CA ASP A 334 47.55 -41.46 1.34
C ASP A 334 48.93 -42.07 0.99
N GLU A 335 49.99 -41.31 1.23
CA GLU A 335 51.30 -41.79 1.75
C GLU A 335 51.93 -40.76 2.69
#